data_AF-D5PGQ7-F1
#
_entry.id   AF-D5PGQ7-F1
#
_cell.length_a   1.000
_cell.length_b   1.000
_cell.length_c   1.000
_cell.angle_alpha   90.00
_cell.angle_beta   90.00
_cell.angle_gamma   90.00
#
_symmetry.space_group_name_H-M   'P 1'
#
loop_
_entity.id
_entity.type
_entity.pdbx_description
1 polymer ?
#
loop_
_entity_poly.entity_id
_entity_poly.type
_entity_poly.pdbx_seq_one_letter_code
_entity_poly.pdbx_strand_id
1 'polypeptide(L)' 'MDDENGYSDVNALTAERIADAPLPTPTTLRMRQSMLVQFGRFLRINLKMLRIIYGGHG' A
#
# COMPACT_ATOMS: atom_id res chain seq x y z
N MET A 1 -11.75 -15.92 33.98
CA MET A 1 -10.43 -15.35 33.64
C MET A 1 -10.08 -15.93 32.27
N ASP A 2 -10.79 -15.48 31.24
CA ASP A 2 -10.91 -16.18 29.96
C ASP A 2 -10.42 -15.30 28.79
N ASP A 3 -10.07 -14.05 29.08
CA ASP A 3 -9.69 -13.04 28.09
C ASP A 3 -8.24 -13.20 27.60
N GLU A 4 -7.32 -13.73 28.42
CA GLU A 4 -5.89 -13.85 28.07
C GLU A 4 -5.64 -14.87 26.94
N ASN A 5 -6.36 -16.00 26.98
CA ASN A 5 -6.25 -17.07 25.99
C ASN A 5 -6.75 -16.64 24.60
N GLY A 6 -7.80 -15.81 24.56
CA GLY A 6 -8.35 -15.27 23.32
C GLY A 6 -7.38 -14.32 22.59
N TYR A 7 -6.61 -13.51 23.32
CA TYR A 7 -5.60 -12.63 22.71
C TYR A 7 -4.41 -13.43 22.14
N SER A 8 -3.99 -14.52 22.80
CA SER A 8 -2.92 -15.38 22.27
C SER A 8 -3.34 -16.09 20.99
N ASP A 9 -4.58 -16.59 20.91
CA ASP A 9 -5.10 -17.27 19.71
C ASP A 9 -5.22 -16.29 18.53
N VAL A 10 -5.73 -15.07 18.76
CA VAL A 10 -5.81 -14.03 17.72
C VAL A 10 -4.42 -13.62 17.23
N ASN A 11 -3.45 -13.52 18.14
CA ASN A 11 -2.07 -13.18 17.80
C ASN A 11 -1.40 -14.31 16.98
N ALA A 12 -1.61 -15.57 17.33
CA ALA A 12 -1.09 -16.73 16.58
C ALA A 12 -1.68 -16.79 15.16
N LEU A 13 -2.99 -16.61 15.02
CA LEU A 13 -3.70 -16.54 13.73
C LEU A 13 -3.21 -15.36 12.87
N THR A 14 -2.89 -14.23 13.51
CA THR A 14 -2.35 -13.05 12.83
C THR A 14 -0.91 -13.28 12.40
N ALA A 15 -0.08 -13.93 13.22
CA ALA A 15 1.30 -14.27 12.91
C ALA A 15 1.39 -15.24 11.71
N GLU A 16 0.50 -16.24 11.65
CA GLU A 16 0.39 -17.17 10.51
C GLU A 16 0.05 -16.41 9.22
N ARG A 17 -0.91 -15.49 9.27
CA ARG A 17 -1.27 -14.65 8.11
C ARG A 17 -0.18 -13.67 7.70
N ILE A 18 0.66 -13.21 8.63
CA ILE A 18 1.81 -12.34 8.34
C ILE A 18 2.92 -13.13 7.65
N ALA A 19 3.14 -14.40 8.04
CA ALA A 19 4.14 -15.26 7.44
C ALA A 19 3.82 -15.61 5.97
N ASP A 20 2.53 -15.71 5.63
CA ASP A 20 2.04 -16.00 4.27
C ASP A 20 1.97 -14.77 3.35
N ALA A 21 2.22 -13.57 3.87
CA ALA A 21 2.31 -12.40 3.03
C ALA A 21 3.51 -12.54 2.10
N PRO A 22 3.33 -12.42 0.77
CA PRO A 22 4.44 -12.54 -0.16
C PRO A 22 5.49 -11.46 0.19
N LEU A 23 6.70 -11.91 0.51
CA LEU A 23 7.81 -11.02 0.84
C LEU A 23 8.00 -10.03 -0.31
N PRO A 24 8.24 -8.73 -0.02
CA PRO A 24 8.45 -7.73 -1.05
C PRO A 24 9.60 -8.18 -1.94
N THR A 25 9.29 -8.52 -3.19
CA THR A 25 10.29 -8.93 -4.16
C THR A 25 11.26 -7.75 -4.42
N PRO A 26 12.52 -8.01 -4.78
CA PRO A 26 13.49 -6.94 -5.06
C PRO A 26 12.99 -5.93 -6.11
N THR A 27 12.14 -6.38 -7.04
CA THR A 27 11.45 -5.55 -8.03
C THR A 27 10.49 -4.54 -7.39
N THR A 28 9.65 -4.99 -6.43
CA THR A 28 8.74 -4.11 -5.70
C THR A 28 9.47 -3.10 -4.81
N LEU A 29 10.61 -3.50 -4.25
CA LEU A 29 11.45 -2.63 -3.43
C LEU A 29 12.14 -1.54 -4.28
N ARG A 30 12.70 -1.92 -5.44
CA ARG A 30 13.30 -0.97 -6.40
C ARG A 30 12.28 0.02 -6.95
N MET A 31 11.06 -0.41 -7.24
CA MET A 31 9.98 0.50 -7.66
C MET A 31 9.60 1.52 -6.57
N ARG A 32 9.62 1.12 -5.29
CA ARG A 32 9.36 2.03 -4.16
C ARG A 32 10.48 3.07 -3.97
N GLN A 33 11.74 2.67 -4.16
CA GLN A 33 12.90 3.55 -4.01
C GLN A 33 13.17 4.46 -5.23
N SER A 34 12.52 4.20 -6.37
CA SER A 34 12.76 4.93 -7.61
C SER A 34 12.09 6.31 -7.58
N MET A 35 12.88 7.37 -7.40
CA MET A 35 12.41 8.77 -7.44
C MET A 35 11.69 9.12 -8.75
N LEU A 36 12.14 8.58 -9.89
CA LEU A 36 11.48 8.76 -11.18
C LEU A 36 10.06 8.18 -11.21
N VAL A 37 9.84 7.03 -10.56
CA VAL A 37 8.52 6.39 -10.45
C VAL A 37 7.61 7.23 -9.54
N GLN A 38 8.14 7.76 -8.44
CA GLN A 38 7.39 8.66 -7.56
C GLN A 38 7.02 9.96 -8.26
N PHE A 39 7.95 10.56 -9.00
CA PHE A 39 7.71 11.77 -9.79
C PHE A 39 6.65 11.53 -10.88
N GLY A 40 6.73 10.41 -11.61
CA GLY A 40 5.72 10.04 -12.61
C GLY A 40 4.33 9.86 -12.00
N ARG A 41 4.22 9.22 -10.81
CA ARG A 41 2.95 9.09 -10.08
C ARG A 41 2.41 10.45 -9.64
N PHE A 42 3.28 11.33 -9.14
CA PHE A 42 2.92 12.69 -8.76
C PHE A 42 2.37 13.46 -9.96
N LEU A 43 3.09 13.49 -11.08
CA LEU A 43 2.63 14.14 -12.31
C LEU A 43 1.28 13.58 -12.77
N ARG A 44 1.12 12.26 -12.82
CA ARG A 44 -0.12 11.61 -13.29
C ARG A 44 -1.34 11.98 -12.44
N ILE A 45 -1.19 12.06 -11.12
CA ILE A 45 -2.27 12.44 -10.21
C ILE A 45 -2.62 13.92 -10.41
N ASN A 46 -1.62 14.79 -10.42
CA ASN A 46 -1.82 16.23 -10.61
C ASN A 46 -2.43 16.54 -11.98
N LEU A 47 -1.98 15.90 -13.06
CA LEU A 47 -2.56 16.05 -14.40
C LEU A 47 -4.00 15.54 -14.47
N LYS A 48 -4.33 14.44 -13.77
CA LYS A 48 -5.71 13.94 -13.73
C LYS A 48 -6.63 14.95 -13.04
N MET A 49 -6.19 15.52 -11.93
CA MET A 49 -6.94 16.56 -11.23
C MET A 49 -7.08 17.82 -12.08
N LEU A 50 -5.99 18.27 -12.71
CA LEU A 50 -5.98 19.37 -13.67
C LEU A 50 -6.99 19.12 -14.80
N ARG A 51 -6.96 17.93 -15.42
CA ARG A 51 -7.89 17.57 -16.49
C ARG A 51 -9.35 17.61 -16.06
N ILE A 52 -9.66 17.22 -14.81
CA ILE A 52 -11.02 17.31 -14.28
C ILE A 52 -11.42 18.78 -14.07
N ILE A 53 -10.51 19.61 -13.55
CA ILE A 53 -10.76 21.05 -13.35
C ILE A 53 -10.98 21.77 -14.68
N TYR A 54 -10.13 21.50 -15.68
CA TYR A 54 -10.23 22.13 -17.00
C TYR A 54 -11.36 21.54 -17.86
N GLY A 55 -11.65 20.24 -17.72
CA GLY A 55 -12.69 19.54 -18.48
C GLY A 55 -14.08 19.59 -17.86
N GLY A 56 -14.21 19.99 -16.60
CA GLY A 56 -15.48 20.20 -15.91
C GLY A 56 -16.05 21.62 -16.07
N HIS A 57 -15.35 22.51 -16.78
CA HIS A 57 -15.81 23.85 -17.14
C HIS A 57 -16.13 23.94 -18.64
N GLY A 58 -16.92 22.98 -19.12
CA GLY A 58 -17.45 22.88 -20.48
C GLY A 58 -18.78 22.14 -20.46
#